data_AF-A0A2E8BXF8-F1
#
_entry.id   AF-A0A2E8BXF8-F1
#
_cell.length_a   1.000
_cell.length_b   1.000
_cell.length_c   1.000
_cell.angle_alpha   90.00
_cell.angle_beta   90.00
_cell.angle_gamma   90.00
#
_symmetry.space_group_name_H-M   'P 1'
#
loop_
_entity.id
_entity.type
_entity.pdbx_description
1 polymer ?
#
loop_
_entity_poly.entity_id
_entity_poly.type
_entity_poly.pdbx_seq_one_letter_code
_entity_poly.pdbx_strand_id
1 'polypeptide(L)'
;SDRAGFDHRMSAIVDDLLPDHIKRHIDPDSAEQRWISSNIDEISERVISSIIGGWLSSALDEDSPDTDRWYLAVSLLIGFSLSGSEQIRKDGFHFLTSIAMAKPPGSWSARVSGPHQLAWSPDNDNQHEGPPHPAGVLAATTILDTIGLGESSRIRILPYWLEGLTVTGQLCRLLEVPRRLIVLLGEGQGNNTKIVVRSSIQLLSSWPQESRDILTLAAQHTDAETRRELSSSLQRIASEDIDLAIKLMDGLLEDNDPDVRVLATSFLSSLVRSDIHVFTKKAIIVLQMNDQRMTQRIVDSAMREYLSLDPLDDTGLVHQAWMSSGESSRSRLSGLIIQQHEVSNEGFSELCRRVFKTSKEAYADLKEKILRRDSSMIGEFPH
;
A
#
# COMPACT_ATOMS: atom_id res chain seq x y z
N SER A 1 11.53 45.44 1.55
CA SER A 1 12.80 44.91 2.05
C SER A 1 12.65 43.42 2.28
N ASP A 2 13.08 42.59 1.31
CA ASP A 2 13.28 41.13 1.50
C ASP A 2 14.31 40.54 0.50
N ARG A 3 14.99 41.41 -0.26
CA ARG A 3 15.92 40.97 -1.32
C ARG A 3 17.12 40.22 -0.75
N ALA A 4 17.70 40.73 0.34
CA ALA A 4 18.81 40.05 1.01
C ALA A 4 18.39 38.69 1.62
N GLY A 5 17.15 38.58 2.10
CA GLY A 5 16.62 37.32 2.63
C GLY A 5 16.39 36.29 1.52
N PHE A 6 15.83 36.73 0.40
CA PHE A 6 15.69 35.92 -0.82
C PHE A 6 17.04 35.47 -1.36
N ASP A 7 17.99 36.40 -1.54
CA ASP A 7 19.33 36.11 -2.07
C ASP A 7 20.05 35.09 -1.17
N HIS A 8 19.97 35.24 0.16
CA HIS A 8 20.55 34.29 1.10
C HIS A 8 19.94 32.88 0.99
N ARG A 9 18.60 32.78 0.89
CA ARG A 9 17.91 31.49 0.73
C ARG A 9 18.26 30.83 -0.60
N MET A 10 18.33 31.61 -1.68
CA MET A 10 18.73 31.12 -2.99
C MET A 10 20.15 30.58 -2.93
N SER A 11 21.12 31.33 -2.41
CA SER A 11 22.51 30.87 -2.28
C SER A 11 22.60 29.58 -1.45
N ALA A 12 21.93 29.51 -0.31
CA ALA A 12 21.93 28.31 0.52
C ALA A 12 21.37 27.08 -0.19
N ILE A 13 20.29 27.24 -0.96
CA ILE A 13 19.68 26.13 -1.72
C ILE A 13 20.56 25.70 -2.90
N VAL A 14 21.17 26.66 -3.59
CA VAL A 14 22.13 26.38 -4.66
C VAL A 14 23.32 25.61 -4.11
N ASP A 15 23.92 26.06 -3.00
CA ASP A 15 25.07 25.40 -2.39
C ASP A 15 24.81 23.94 -1.98
N ASP A 16 23.59 23.67 -1.47
CA ASP A 16 23.13 22.34 -1.07
C ASP A 16 22.91 21.41 -2.28
N LEU A 17 22.31 21.94 -3.35
CA LEU A 17 21.98 21.16 -4.55
C LEU A 17 23.13 20.99 -5.53
N LEU A 18 24.10 21.91 -5.53
CA LEU A 18 25.10 22.01 -6.57
C LEU A 18 25.99 20.75 -6.58
N PRO A 19 26.00 19.96 -7.67
CA PRO A 19 26.78 18.73 -7.74
C PRO A 19 28.29 18.95 -7.65
N ASP A 20 29.01 18.01 -7.04
CA ASP A 20 30.46 18.06 -6.86
C ASP A 20 31.25 18.26 -8.17
N HIS A 21 30.77 17.69 -9.28
CA HIS A 21 31.44 17.82 -10.58
C HIS A 21 31.36 19.23 -11.16
N ILE A 22 30.36 20.03 -10.74
CA ILE A 22 30.21 21.43 -11.13
C ILE A 22 31.08 22.32 -10.25
N LYS A 23 31.10 22.04 -8.93
CA LYS A 23 32.01 22.70 -7.97
C LYS A 23 33.49 22.57 -8.37
N ARG A 24 33.86 21.46 -9.02
CA ARG A 24 35.22 21.16 -9.47
C ARG A 24 35.48 21.51 -10.94
N HIS A 25 34.58 22.23 -11.59
CA HIS A 25 34.74 22.62 -13.00
C HIS A 25 35.89 23.63 -13.16
N ILE A 26 36.49 23.67 -14.36
CA ILE A 26 37.63 24.57 -14.67
C ILE A 26 37.21 26.05 -14.57
N ASP A 27 35.96 26.33 -14.94
CA ASP A 27 35.28 27.61 -14.78
C ASP A 27 34.01 27.37 -13.93
N PRO A 28 34.12 27.41 -12.60
CA PRO A 28 33.02 27.06 -11.70
C PRO A 28 31.86 28.05 -11.82
N ASP A 29 32.13 29.35 -11.93
CA ASP A 29 31.10 30.40 -11.99
C ASP A 29 30.22 30.26 -13.24
N SER A 30 30.82 30.03 -14.42
CA SER A 30 30.03 29.82 -15.65
C SER A 30 29.26 28.50 -15.62
N ALA A 31 29.83 27.45 -15.04
CA ALA A 31 29.19 26.14 -14.95
C ALA A 31 28.01 26.16 -13.96
N GLU A 32 28.16 26.84 -12.82
CA GLU A 32 27.11 27.06 -11.84
C GLU A 32 25.95 27.84 -12.46
N GLN A 33 26.21 28.98 -13.12
CA GLN A 33 25.14 29.76 -13.76
C GLN A 33 24.33 28.95 -14.78
N ARG A 34 25.00 28.13 -15.60
CA ARG A 34 24.32 27.24 -16.57
C ARG A 34 23.49 26.17 -15.87
N TRP A 35 24.02 25.61 -14.79
CA TRP A 35 23.31 24.61 -14.00
C TRP A 35 22.09 25.21 -13.30
N ILE A 36 22.22 26.35 -12.63
CA ILE A 36 21.09 27.08 -12.02
C ILE A 36 20.01 27.34 -13.08
N SER A 37 20.40 27.82 -14.26
CA SER A 37 19.45 28.10 -15.35
C SER A 37 18.71 26.86 -15.82
N SER A 38 19.36 25.69 -15.78
CA SER A 38 18.77 24.41 -16.17
C SER A 38 17.90 23.78 -15.08
N ASN A 39 18.02 24.23 -13.82
CA ASN A 39 17.30 23.70 -12.66
C ASN A 39 16.43 24.77 -11.98
N ILE A 40 16.07 25.83 -12.73
CA ILE A 40 15.41 27.00 -12.17
C ILE A 40 14.07 26.67 -11.50
N ASP A 41 13.32 25.71 -12.06
CA ASP A 41 12.02 25.29 -11.52
C ASP A 41 12.18 24.63 -10.15
N GLU A 42 13.08 23.65 -10.03
CA GLU A 42 13.34 22.95 -8.75
C GLU A 42 13.89 23.92 -7.69
N ILE A 43 14.83 24.80 -8.08
CA ILE A 43 15.40 25.80 -7.17
C ILE A 43 14.29 26.75 -6.71
N SER A 44 13.43 27.22 -7.62
CA SER A 44 12.33 28.13 -7.29
C SER A 44 11.34 27.49 -6.32
N GLU A 45 10.96 26.24 -6.56
CA GLU A 45 10.06 25.48 -5.68
C GLU A 45 10.63 25.34 -4.26
N ARG A 46 11.94 25.04 -4.14
CA ARG A 46 12.62 24.96 -2.83
C ARG A 46 12.74 26.31 -2.15
N VAL A 47 12.99 27.39 -2.90
CA VAL A 47 13.02 28.75 -2.35
C VAL A 47 11.66 29.13 -1.79
N ILE A 48 10.57 28.85 -2.52
CA ILE A 48 9.20 29.08 -2.06
C ILE A 48 8.92 28.28 -0.77
N SER A 49 9.29 26.99 -0.73
CA SER A 49 9.13 26.16 0.47
C SER A 49 9.90 26.73 1.67
N SER A 50 11.15 27.16 1.47
CA SER A 50 11.98 27.80 2.49
C SER A 50 11.35 29.11 3.02
N ILE A 51 10.78 29.92 2.13
CA ILE A 51 10.07 31.15 2.49
C ILE A 51 8.84 30.83 3.36
N ILE A 52 8.00 29.87 2.94
CA ILE A 52 6.83 29.42 3.72
C ILE A 52 7.27 28.97 5.11
N GLY A 53 8.29 28.11 5.21
CA GLY A 53 8.79 27.62 6.48
C GLY A 53 9.32 28.74 7.38
N GLY A 54 10.06 29.70 6.81
CA GLY A 54 10.57 30.86 7.53
C GLY A 54 9.46 31.79 8.06
N TRP A 55 8.45 32.07 7.24
CA TRP A 55 7.31 32.88 7.65
C TRP A 55 6.44 32.16 8.69
N LEU A 56 6.18 30.86 8.54
CA LEU A 56 5.47 30.06 9.55
C LEU A 56 6.23 30.02 10.88
N SER A 57 7.56 29.93 10.84
CA SER A 57 8.37 29.92 12.06
C SER A 57 8.23 31.21 12.86
N SER A 58 8.11 32.35 12.18
CA SER A 58 7.87 33.65 12.84
C SER A 58 6.41 33.86 13.23
N ALA A 59 5.49 33.37 12.40
CA ALA A 59 4.05 33.49 12.63
C ALA A 59 3.57 32.69 13.83
N LEU A 60 4.18 31.52 14.05
CA LEU A 60 3.84 30.58 15.12
C LEU A 60 4.82 30.65 16.30
N ASP A 61 5.65 31.69 16.36
CA ASP A 61 6.50 31.95 17.53
C ASP A 61 5.61 32.29 18.75
N GLU A 62 5.82 31.60 19.86
CA GLU A 62 5.00 31.76 21.07
C GLU A 62 5.26 33.09 21.76
N ASP A 63 6.50 33.57 21.68
CA ASP A 63 6.93 34.80 22.34
C ASP A 63 6.59 36.05 21.52
N SER A 64 6.58 35.91 20.19
CA SER A 64 6.39 37.04 19.27
C SER A 64 5.70 36.64 17.95
N PRO A 65 4.40 36.28 17.98
CA PRO A 65 3.68 35.84 16.79
C PRO A 65 3.50 36.96 15.77
N ASP A 66 3.87 36.70 14.51
CA ASP A 66 3.73 37.63 13.38
C ASP A 66 2.49 37.30 12.53
N THR A 67 1.45 38.13 12.67
CA THR A 67 0.17 37.94 11.96
C THR A 67 0.27 38.21 10.46
N ASP A 68 1.13 39.14 10.02
CA ASP A 68 1.27 39.43 8.59
C ASP A 68 1.97 38.25 7.90
N ARG A 69 3.02 37.72 8.53
CA ARG A 69 3.70 36.50 8.04
C ARG A 69 2.79 35.29 8.06
N TRP A 70 1.84 35.19 9.00
CA TRP A 70 0.82 34.15 8.99
C TRP A 70 0.01 34.15 7.69
N TYR A 71 -0.61 35.29 7.36
CA TYR A 71 -1.43 35.40 6.15
C TYR A 71 -0.63 35.18 4.88
N LEU A 72 0.59 35.72 4.80
CA LEU A 72 1.48 35.53 3.65
C LEU A 72 1.89 34.06 3.50
N ALA A 73 2.27 33.39 4.58
CA ALA A 73 2.66 31.98 4.56
C ALA A 73 1.52 31.07 4.14
N VAL A 74 0.33 31.22 4.74
CA VAL A 74 -0.83 30.38 4.43
C VAL A 74 -1.29 30.61 2.99
N SER A 75 -1.33 31.86 2.52
CA SER A 75 -1.71 32.16 1.14
C SER A 75 -0.73 31.56 0.13
N LEU A 76 0.58 31.68 0.40
CA LEU A 76 1.62 31.10 -0.45
C LEU A 76 1.60 29.57 -0.41
N LEU A 77 1.37 28.96 0.76
CA LEU A 77 1.19 27.51 0.92
C LEU A 77 0.01 27.00 0.10
N ILE A 78 -1.15 27.66 0.18
CA ILE A 78 -2.33 27.26 -0.60
C ILE A 78 -2.05 27.40 -2.10
N GLY A 79 -1.56 28.56 -2.55
CA GLY A 79 -1.25 28.79 -3.96
C GLY A 79 -0.23 27.80 -4.51
N PHE A 80 0.80 27.49 -3.72
CA PHE A 80 1.82 26.52 -4.10
C PHE A 80 1.28 25.08 -4.08
N SER A 81 0.42 24.74 -3.13
CA SER A 81 -0.25 23.43 -3.10
C SER A 81 -1.17 23.22 -4.30
N LEU A 82 -1.92 24.26 -4.69
CA LEU A 82 -2.80 24.24 -5.87
C LEU A 82 -2.05 24.00 -7.19
N SER A 83 -0.75 24.33 -7.27
CA SER A 83 0.06 24.03 -8.47
C SER A 83 0.33 22.53 -8.63
N GLY A 84 0.25 21.75 -7.54
CA GLY A 84 0.55 20.31 -7.55
C GLY A 84 2.05 19.98 -7.60
N SER A 85 2.92 20.89 -7.12
CA SER A 85 4.37 20.71 -7.05
C SER A 85 4.79 19.47 -6.25
N GLU A 86 5.86 18.84 -6.69
CA GLU A 86 6.46 17.71 -5.99
C GLU A 86 7.15 18.13 -4.68
N GLN A 87 7.70 19.34 -4.64
CA GLN A 87 8.32 19.88 -3.43
C GLN A 87 7.27 20.14 -2.33
N ILE A 88 6.15 20.79 -2.68
CA ILE A 88 5.11 21.09 -1.68
C ILE A 88 4.40 19.83 -1.19
N ARG A 89 4.33 18.79 -2.02
CA ARG A 89 3.84 17.48 -1.58
C ARG A 89 4.63 16.94 -0.39
N LYS A 90 5.96 17.09 -0.43
CA LYS A 90 6.87 16.61 0.62
C LYS A 90 6.87 17.53 1.84
N ASP A 91 7.16 18.81 1.63
CA ASP A 91 7.38 19.75 2.74
C ASP A 91 6.07 20.24 3.35
N GLY A 92 5.03 20.40 2.53
CA GLY A 92 3.77 21.00 2.94
C GLY A 92 2.99 20.16 3.94
N PHE A 93 3.23 18.85 4.01
CA PHE A 93 2.68 18.01 5.08
C PHE A 93 3.14 18.49 6.47
N HIS A 94 4.43 18.83 6.61
CA HIS A 94 4.99 19.36 7.85
C HIS A 94 4.47 20.77 8.15
N PHE A 95 4.23 21.59 7.13
CA PHE A 95 3.61 22.90 7.32
C PHE A 95 2.16 22.80 7.79
N LEU A 96 1.36 21.93 7.16
CA LEU A 96 -0.04 21.69 7.54
C LEU A 96 -0.17 21.22 8.99
N THR A 97 0.66 20.26 9.38
CA THR A 97 0.66 19.72 10.73
C THR A 97 1.15 20.75 11.75
N SER A 98 2.17 21.56 11.41
CA SER A 98 2.62 22.69 12.25
C SER A 98 1.53 23.75 12.46
N ILE A 99 0.78 24.07 11.40
CA ILE A 99 -0.40 24.93 11.46
C ILE A 99 -1.46 24.33 12.40
N ALA A 100 -1.77 23.03 12.27
CA ALA A 100 -2.74 22.36 13.11
C ALA A 100 -2.34 22.36 14.60
N MET A 101 -1.04 22.21 14.86
CA MET A 101 -0.47 22.26 16.21
C MET A 101 -0.29 23.68 16.75
N ALA A 102 -0.40 24.71 15.91
CA ALA A 102 -0.01 26.09 16.21
C ALA A 102 1.42 26.20 16.78
N LYS A 103 2.36 25.47 16.16
CA LYS A 103 3.77 25.40 16.57
C LYS A 103 4.68 25.66 15.38
N PRO A 104 5.86 26.28 15.57
CA PRO A 104 6.81 26.49 14.47
C PRO A 104 7.17 25.18 13.76
N PRO A 105 7.38 25.17 12.43
CA PRO A 105 7.86 23.99 11.71
C PRO A 105 9.12 23.40 12.34
N GLY A 106 9.13 22.08 12.54
CA GLY A 106 10.25 21.35 13.15
C GLY A 106 10.33 21.38 14.68
N SER A 107 9.48 22.16 15.36
CA SER A 107 9.50 22.26 16.83
C SER A 107 8.72 21.17 17.57
N TRP A 108 7.66 20.63 16.95
CA TRP A 108 6.74 19.68 17.60
C TRP A 108 7.01 18.22 17.24
N SER A 109 7.71 17.95 16.12
CA SER A 109 8.08 16.58 15.69
C SER A 109 9.42 16.12 16.24
N ALA A 110 9.81 16.57 17.43
CA ALA A 110 11.13 16.33 18.03
C ALA A 110 11.29 14.88 18.57
N ARG A 111 11.01 13.87 17.75
CA ARG A 111 11.65 12.55 17.88
C ARG A 111 13.05 12.61 17.30
N VAL A 112 13.93 13.45 17.86
CA VAL A 112 15.35 13.54 17.43
C VAL A 112 16.28 13.19 18.58
N SER A 113 15.83 12.35 19.50
CA SER A 113 16.74 11.70 20.43
C SER A 113 16.20 10.34 20.79
N GLY A 114 16.90 9.31 20.32
CA GLY A 114 16.84 7.98 20.92
C GLY A 114 17.97 7.81 21.93
N PRO A 115 18.00 6.70 22.69
CA PRO A 115 18.98 6.44 23.75
C PRO A 115 20.46 6.55 23.34
N HIS A 116 20.72 6.56 22.02
CA HIS A 116 22.04 6.62 21.42
C HIS A 116 22.48 8.04 21.00
N GLN A 117 21.64 9.07 21.17
CA GLN A 117 21.98 10.46 20.82
C GLN A 117 22.26 11.29 22.09
N LEU A 118 23.28 12.15 22.03
CA LEU A 118 23.78 12.97 23.15
C LEU A 118 22.74 13.94 23.75
N ALA A 119 21.66 14.25 23.01
CA ALA A 119 20.57 15.12 23.45
C ALA A 119 19.39 14.35 24.09
N TRP A 120 19.49 13.02 24.20
CA TRP A 120 18.45 12.18 24.78
C TRP A 120 18.47 12.27 26.31
N SER A 121 17.30 12.51 26.89
CA SER A 121 17.07 12.42 28.32
C SER A 121 15.79 11.62 28.59
N PRO A 122 15.75 10.79 29.65
CA PRO A 122 14.55 10.03 30.01
C PRO A 122 13.36 10.93 30.40
N ASP A 123 13.60 12.20 30.72
CA ASP A 123 12.56 13.20 30.98
C ASP A 123 11.95 13.79 29.68
N ASN A 124 12.70 13.81 28.57
CA ASN A 124 12.20 14.26 27.25
C ASN A 124 11.35 13.20 26.54
N ASP A 125 11.45 11.92 26.92
CA ASP A 125 10.66 10.82 26.37
C ASP A 125 9.14 10.98 26.64
N ASN A 126 8.80 11.82 27.63
CA ASN A 126 7.43 12.08 28.08
C ASN A 126 6.93 13.51 27.78
N GLN A 127 7.56 14.25 26.86
CA GLN A 127 6.87 15.41 26.28
C GLN A 127 5.72 14.89 25.40
N HIS A 128 4.59 14.59 26.05
CA HIS A 128 3.33 14.41 25.37
C HIS A 128 3.10 15.64 24.49
N GLU A 129 3.09 15.41 23.17
CA GLU A 129 2.62 16.40 22.20
C GLU A 129 1.32 16.99 22.73
N GLY A 130 1.33 18.30 23.01
CA GLY A 130 0.13 19.01 23.45
C GLY A 130 -1.00 18.83 22.44
N PRO A 131 -2.27 18.92 22.87
CA PRO A 131 -3.38 18.76 21.94
C PRO A 131 -3.30 19.81 20.82
N PRO A 132 -3.68 19.46 19.57
CA PRO A 132 -3.77 20.40 18.45
C PRO A 132 -4.60 21.64 18.83
N HIS A 133 -4.14 22.81 18.40
CA HIS A 133 -4.79 24.06 18.73
C HIS A 133 -6.10 24.22 17.94
N PRO A 134 -7.26 24.55 18.55
CA PRO A 134 -8.54 24.60 17.85
C PRO A 134 -8.55 25.52 16.61
N ALA A 135 -7.95 26.71 16.71
CA ALA A 135 -7.84 27.62 15.56
C ALA A 135 -6.88 27.09 14.48
N GLY A 136 -5.84 26.35 14.89
CA GLY A 136 -4.90 25.71 13.97
C GLY A 136 -5.56 24.59 13.19
N VAL A 137 -6.36 23.76 13.87
CA VAL A 137 -7.18 22.71 13.25
C VAL A 137 -8.18 23.31 12.26
N LEU A 138 -8.86 24.41 12.61
CA LEU A 138 -9.76 25.10 11.67
C LEU A 138 -9.01 25.62 10.43
N ALA A 139 -7.82 26.20 10.61
CA ALA A 139 -6.99 26.66 9.50
C ALA A 139 -6.54 25.48 8.62
N ALA A 140 -6.04 24.39 9.22
CA ALA A 140 -5.63 23.18 8.50
C ALA A 140 -6.79 22.53 7.74
N THR A 141 -7.97 22.42 8.35
CA THR A 141 -9.22 21.97 7.69
C THR A 141 -9.54 22.85 6.48
N THR A 142 -9.47 24.17 6.63
CA THR A 142 -9.72 25.11 5.53
C THR A 142 -8.72 24.92 4.39
N ILE A 143 -7.44 24.70 4.72
CA ILE A 143 -6.39 24.41 3.72
C ILE A 143 -6.71 23.12 2.97
N LEU A 144 -7.05 22.03 3.70
CA LEU A 144 -7.41 20.74 3.11
C LEU A 144 -8.64 20.84 2.20
N ASP A 145 -9.66 21.60 2.60
CA ASP A 145 -10.85 21.84 1.77
C ASP A 145 -10.49 22.61 0.50
N THR A 146 -9.68 23.67 0.63
CA THR A 146 -9.27 24.51 -0.51
C THR A 146 -8.45 23.71 -1.53
N ILE A 147 -7.47 22.91 -1.07
CA ILE A 147 -6.69 22.06 -1.99
C ILE A 147 -7.52 20.92 -2.58
N GLY A 148 -8.60 20.51 -1.91
CA GLY A 148 -9.56 19.54 -2.44
C GLY A 148 -10.33 20.06 -3.65
N LEU A 149 -10.51 21.38 -3.79
CA LEU A 149 -11.18 22.01 -4.94
C LEU A 149 -10.29 22.10 -6.19
N GLY A 150 -8.97 22.13 -6.02
CA GLY A 150 -8.02 22.21 -7.13
C GLY A 150 -7.76 20.84 -7.76
N GLU A 151 -7.87 20.73 -9.09
CA GLU A 151 -7.66 19.45 -9.80
C GLU A 151 -6.24 18.90 -9.59
N SER A 152 -5.21 19.73 -9.81
CA SER A 152 -3.80 19.35 -9.64
C SER A 152 -3.49 18.93 -8.21
N SER A 153 -3.95 19.71 -7.22
CA SER A 153 -3.70 19.44 -5.80
C SER A 153 -4.46 18.23 -5.28
N ARG A 154 -5.71 18.03 -5.70
CA ARG A 154 -6.52 16.86 -5.35
C ARG A 154 -5.88 15.56 -5.83
N ILE A 155 -5.17 15.59 -6.96
CA ILE A 155 -4.49 14.42 -7.52
C ILE A 155 -3.08 14.25 -6.93
N ARG A 156 -2.29 15.33 -6.87
CA ARG A 156 -0.85 15.24 -6.59
C ARG A 156 -0.49 15.44 -5.13
N ILE A 157 -1.32 16.14 -4.34
CA ILE A 157 -0.97 16.58 -2.98
C ILE A 157 -1.86 15.90 -1.94
N LEU A 158 -3.17 16.12 -2.03
CA LEU A 158 -4.13 15.74 -0.98
C LEU A 158 -4.06 14.26 -0.59
N PRO A 159 -3.97 13.28 -1.51
CA PRO A 159 -3.92 11.86 -1.14
C PRO A 159 -2.72 11.53 -0.26
N TYR A 160 -1.56 12.12 -0.56
CA TYR A 160 -0.31 11.88 0.18
C TYR A 160 -0.33 12.53 1.57
N TRP A 161 -0.90 13.73 1.67
CA TRP A 161 -1.06 14.38 2.96
C TRP A 161 -2.04 13.62 3.85
N LEU A 162 -3.15 13.13 3.28
CA LEU A 162 -4.10 12.30 4.04
C LEU A 162 -3.48 10.97 4.45
N GLU A 163 -2.68 10.31 3.60
CA GLU A 163 -1.91 9.10 3.98
C GLU A 163 -1.04 9.39 5.21
N GLY A 164 -0.26 10.47 5.19
CA GLY A 164 0.57 10.88 6.33
C GLY A 164 -0.25 11.23 7.59
N LEU A 165 -1.45 11.78 7.44
CA LEU A 165 -2.32 12.09 8.58
C LEU A 165 -2.94 10.84 9.22
N THR A 166 -3.05 9.71 8.51
CA THR A 166 -3.63 8.47 9.10
C THR A 166 -2.83 7.96 10.30
N VAL A 167 -1.52 8.18 10.32
CA VAL A 167 -0.63 7.77 11.43
C VAL A 167 -0.57 8.81 12.55
N THR A 168 -1.16 10.00 12.35
CA THR A 168 -1.12 11.09 13.33
C THR A 168 -2.44 11.12 14.12
N GLY A 169 -2.54 10.30 15.18
CA GLY A 169 -3.81 9.92 15.82
C GLY A 169 -4.78 11.08 16.13
N GLN A 170 -4.34 12.14 16.81
CA GLN A 170 -5.23 13.25 17.18
C GLN A 170 -5.67 14.08 15.95
N LEU A 171 -4.74 14.36 15.03
CA LEU A 171 -5.03 15.10 13.80
C LEU A 171 -5.90 14.30 12.83
N CYS A 172 -5.74 12.97 12.79
CA CYS A 172 -6.56 12.09 11.96
C CYS A 172 -8.05 12.29 12.24
N ARG A 173 -8.43 12.31 13.53
CA ARG A 173 -9.80 12.59 13.97
C ARG A 173 -10.19 14.03 13.67
N LEU A 174 -9.40 14.99 14.13
CA LEU A 174 -9.75 16.41 14.12
C LEU A 174 -9.83 17.02 12.71
N LEU A 175 -9.08 16.47 11.76
CA LEU A 175 -9.10 16.87 10.35
C LEU A 175 -10.04 16.00 9.50
N GLU A 176 -10.83 15.11 10.12
CA GLU A 176 -11.79 14.22 9.46
C GLU A 176 -11.18 13.39 8.32
N VAL A 177 -9.97 12.85 8.53
CA VAL A 177 -9.23 12.11 7.49
C VAL A 177 -10.05 10.96 6.89
N PRO A 178 -10.74 10.09 7.66
CA PRO A 178 -11.51 9.01 7.06
C PRO A 178 -12.62 9.51 6.11
N ARG A 179 -13.32 10.59 6.48
CA ARG A 179 -14.34 11.19 5.63
C ARG A 179 -13.75 11.72 4.32
N ARG A 180 -12.59 12.37 4.38
CA ARG A 180 -11.89 12.88 3.19
C ARG A 180 -11.41 11.76 2.28
N LEU A 181 -10.97 10.64 2.85
CA LEU A 181 -10.62 9.44 2.09
C LEU A 181 -11.82 8.85 1.35
N ILE A 182 -13.01 8.82 1.97
CA ILE A 182 -14.25 8.38 1.29
C ILE A 182 -14.56 9.28 0.09
N VAL A 183 -14.45 10.60 0.25
CA VAL A 183 -14.68 11.56 -0.86
C VAL A 183 -13.66 11.33 -1.97
N LEU A 184 -12.38 11.18 -1.64
CA LEU A 184 -11.33 10.88 -2.62
C LEU A 184 -11.53 9.54 -3.33
N LEU A 185 -12.05 8.52 -2.63
CA LEU A 185 -12.38 7.25 -3.24
C LEU A 185 -13.52 7.44 -4.26
N GLY A 186 -14.58 8.15 -3.90
CA GLY A 186 -15.74 8.35 -4.78
C GLY A 186 -15.46 9.17 -6.03
N GLU A 187 -14.51 10.11 -5.96
CA GLU A 187 -14.13 10.98 -7.10
C GLU A 187 -12.88 10.50 -7.85
N GLY A 188 -12.11 9.59 -7.26
CA GLY A 188 -10.78 9.22 -7.70
C GLY A 188 -10.72 8.10 -8.73
N GLN A 189 -9.57 7.98 -9.39
CA GLN A 189 -9.19 6.87 -10.27
C GLN A 189 -7.68 6.61 -10.17
N GLY A 190 -7.24 5.40 -10.48
CA GLY A 190 -5.82 5.08 -10.68
C GLY A 190 -4.98 5.24 -9.41
N ASN A 191 -3.88 6.00 -9.48
CA ASN A 191 -2.93 6.07 -8.35
C ASN A 191 -3.52 6.71 -7.09
N ASN A 192 -4.51 7.59 -7.22
CA ASN A 192 -5.11 8.28 -6.08
C ASN A 192 -5.86 7.31 -5.18
N THR A 193 -6.65 6.42 -5.79
CA THR A 193 -7.45 5.44 -5.06
C THR A 193 -6.59 4.34 -4.46
N LYS A 194 -5.42 4.02 -5.05
CA LYS A 194 -4.42 3.15 -4.42
C LYS A 194 -3.90 3.71 -3.08
N ILE A 195 -3.61 5.01 -3.05
CA ILE A 195 -3.21 5.70 -1.81
C ILE A 195 -4.34 5.64 -0.79
N VAL A 196 -5.60 5.79 -1.22
CA VAL A 196 -6.77 5.65 -0.33
C VAL A 196 -6.86 4.24 0.25
N VAL A 197 -6.67 3.18 -0.54
CA VAL A 197 -6.66 1.79 -0.04
C VAL A 197 -5.56 1.62 1.02
N ARG A 198 -4.33 2.04 0.73
CA ARG A 198 -3.19 1.95 1.66
C ARG A 198 -3.44 2.73 2.96
N SER A 199 -3.97 3.95 2.83
CA SER A 199 -4.34 4.81 3.97
C SER A 199 -5.41 4.14 4.82
N SER A 200 -6.40 3.51 4.19
CA SER A 200 -7.47 2.80 4.90
C SER A 200 -6.93 1.60 5.66
N ILE A 201 -5.97 0.87 5.11
CA ILE A 201 -5.30 -0.23 5.82
C ILE A 201 -4.53 0.29 7.04
N GLN A 202 -3.84 1.44 6.91
CA GLN A 202 -3.15 2.07 8.06
C GLN A 202 -4.13 2.47 9.18
N LEU A 203 -5.36 2.83 8.82
CA LEU A 203 -6.41 3.18 9.78
C LEU A 203 -6.98 1.98 10.55
N LEU A 204 -6.76 0.72 10.13
CA LEU A 204 -7.39 -0.46 10.76
C LEU A 204 -7.14 -0.53 12.28
N SER A 205 -5.94 -0.18 12.74
CA SER A 205 -5.56 -0.28 14.15
C SER A 205 -6.21 0.78 15.04
N SER A 206 -6.46 1.97 14.50
CA SER A 206 -6.90 3.15 15.28
C SER A 206 -8.36 3.53 15.02
N TRP A 207 -8.88 3.22 13.82
CA TRP A 207 -10.20 3.57 13.31
C TRP A 207 -10.80 2.38 12.52
N PRO A 208 -11.03 1.23 13.19
CA PRO A 208 -11.38 -0.02 12.52
C PRO A 208 -12.70 0.06 11.76
N GLN A 209 -13.70 0.79 12.29
CA GLN A 209 -15.01 0.86 11.64
C GLN A 209 -14.96 1.67 10.35
N GLU A 210 -14.37 2.86 10.40
CA GLU A 210 -14.20 3.72 9.23
C GLU A 210 -13.32 3.06 8.17
N SER A 211 -12.25 2.38 8.60
CA SER A 211 -11.39 1.61 7.71
C SER A 211 -12.16 0.50 7.00
N ARG A 212 -12.94 -0.31 7.73
CA ARG A 212 -13.80 -1.37 7.18
C ARG A 212 -14.77 -0.82 6.14
N ASP A 213 -15.39 0.32 6.42
CA ASP A 213 -16.34 0.95 5.50
C ASP A 213 -15.64 1.40 4.20
N ILE A 214 -14.47 2.05 4.30
CA ILE A 214 -13.71 2.49 3.12
C ILE A 214 -13.21 1.28 2.30
N LEU A 215 -12.65 0.26 2.95
CA LEU A 215 -12.15 -0.95 2.27
C LEU A 215 -13.28 -1.74 1.59
N THR A 216 -14.46 -1.78 2.20
CA THR A 216 -15.65 -2.39 1.59
C THR A 216 -16.09 -1.63 0.34
N LEU A 217 -16.10 -0.29 0.39
CA LEU A 217 -16.37 0.54 -0.78
C LEU A 217 -15.30 0.35 -1.87
N ALA A 218 -14.03 0.25 -1.48
CA ALA A 218 -12.93 0.02 -2.42
C ALA A 218 -13.05 -1.32 -3.15
N ALA A 219 -13.56 -2.36 -2.49
CA ALA A 219 -13.80 -3.68 -3.11
C ALA A 219 -14.86 -3.65 -4.20
N GLN A 220 -15.78 -2.67 -4.15
CA GLN A 220 -16.87 -2.50 -5.11
C GLN A 220 -16.63 -1.32 -6.07
N HIS A 221 -15.45 -0.72 -6.00
CA HIS A 221 -15.13 0.48 -6.76
C HIS A 221 -15.13 0.18 -8.26
N THR A 222 -15.53 1.15 -9.10
CA THR A 222 -15.64 0.95 -10.56
C THR A 222 -14.27 0.75 -11.23
N ASP A 223 -13.24 1.41 -10.71
CA ASP A 223 -11.86 1.29 -11.18
C ASP A 223 -11.24 -0.07 -10.80
N ALA A 224 -10.80 -0.82 -11.82
CA ALA A 224 -10.13 -2.10 -11.63
C ALA A 224 -8.79 -1.96 -10.89
N GLU A 225 -8.04 -0.87 -11.09
CA GLU A 225 -6.75 -0.66 -10.41
C GLU A 225 -6.92 -0.53 -8.89
N THR A 226 -8.03 0.06 -8.45
CA THR A 226 -8.39 0.17 -7.02
C THR A 226 -8.67 -1.22 -6.43
N ARG A 227 -9.47 -2.02 -7.12
CA ARG A 227 -9.81 -3.39 -6.68
C ARG A 227 -8.59 -4.31 -6.71
N ARG A 228 -7.67 -4.13 -7.67
CA ARG A 228 -6.38 -4.83 -7.73
C ARG A 228 -5.49 -4.49 -6.55
N GLU A 229 -5.34 -3.22 -6.20
CA GLU A 229 -4.57 -2.79 -5.02
C GLU A 229 -5.14 -3.34 -3.72
N LEU A 230 -6.47 -3.38 -3.60
CA LEU A 230 -7.11 -4.00 -2.43
C LEU A 230 -6.82 -5.50 -2.38
N SER A 231 -6.97 -6.19 -3.52
CA SER A 231 -6.75 -7.62 -3.66
C SER A 231 -5.30 -8.04 -3.34
N SER A 232 -4.32 -7.27 -3.82
CA SER A 232 -2.90 -7.50 -3.49
C SER A 232 -2.58 -7.24 -2.02
N SER A 233 -3.39 -6.42 -1.34
CA SER A 233 -3.20 -6.01 0.05
C SER A 233 -3.93 -6.89 1.07
N LEU A 234 -4.68 -7.91 0.65
CA LEU A 234 -5.45 -8.78 1.55
C LEU A 234 -4.61 -9.42 2.65
N GLN A 235 -3.37 -9.82 2.36
CA GLN A 235 -2.46 -10.37 3.37
C GLN A 235 -2.14 -9.37 4.49
N ARG A 236 -2.01 -8.08 4.14
CA ARG A 236 -1.76 -6.99 5.09
C ARG A 236 -3.01 -6.64 5.89
N ILE A 237 -4.19 -6.74 5.28
CA ILE A 237 -5.46 -6.59 6.02
C ILE A 237 -5.59 -7.73 7.03
N ALA A 238 -5.30 -8.96 6.59
CA ALA A 238 -5.40 -10.16 7.42
C ALA A 238 -4.50 -10.17 8.65
N SER A 239 -3.40 -9.40 8.68
CA SER A 239 -2.55 -9.30 9.87
C SER A 239 -3.19 -8.53 11.02
N GLU A 240 -4.18 -7.68 10.72
CA GLU A 240 -4.93 -6.89 11.71
C GLU A 240 -6.37 -7.40 11.88
N ASP A 241 -7.02 -7.78 10.77
CA ASP A 241 -8.43 -8.19 10.73
C ASP A 241 -8.64 -9.30 9.67
N ILE A 242 -8.44 -10.56 10.09
CA ILE A 242 -8.58 -11.74 9.23
C ILE A 242 -10.01 -11.93 8.73
N ASP A 243 -11.01 -11.64 9.56
CA ASP A 243 -12.43 -11.80 9.21
C ASP A 243 -12.82 -10.84 8.09
N LEU A 244 -12.37 -9.57 8.18
CA LEU A 244 -12.53 -8.60 7.10
C LEU A 244 -11.82 -9.07 5.82
N ALA A 245 -10.57 -9.52 5.93
CA ALA A 245 -9.81 -9.97 4.76
C ALA A 245 -10.51 -11.14 4.04
N ILE A 246 -11.04 -12.11 4.78
CA ILE A 246 -11.80 -13.24 4.22
C ILE A 246 -13.08 -12.72 3.54
N LYS A 247 -13.81 -11.81 4.17
CA LYS A 247 -15.04 -11.23 3.61
C LYS A 247 -14.76 -10.46 2.31
N LEU A 248 -13.70 -9.66 2.27
CA LEU A 248 -13.30 -8.92 1.07
C LEU A 248 -12.84 -9.87 -0.03
N MET A 249 -12.04 -10.88 0.31
CA MET A 249 -11.59 -11.92 -0.62
C MET A 249 -12.78 -12.60 -1.30
N ASP A 250 -13.83 -12.94 -0.56
CA ASP A 250 -15.01 -13.61 -1.14
C ASP A 250 -15.66 -12.80 -2.27
N GLY A 251 -15.82 -11.48 -2.09
CA GLY A 251 -16.30 -10.61 -3.16
C GLY A 251 -15.31 -10.48 -4.32
N LEU A 252 -14.01 -10.39 -4.03
CA LEU A 252 -12.96 -10.20 -5.05
C LEU A 252 -12.68 -11.47 -5.87
N LEU A 253 -12.99 -12.66 -5.36
CA LEU A 253 -12.91 -13.92 -6.11
C LEU A 253 -13.96 -13.99 -7.22
N GLU A 254 -15.07 -13.26 -7.11
CA GLU A 254 -16.14 -13.18 -8.10
C GLU A 254 -16.01 -11.94 -9.02
N ASP A 255 -14.92 -11.18 -8.92
CA ASP A 255 -14.72 -9.95 -9.70
C ASP A 255 -14.69 -10.23 -11.21
N ASN A 256 -15.14 -9.26 -12.01
CA ASN A 256 -15.08 -9.34 -13.46
C ASN A 256 -13.63 -9.25 -13.99
N ASP A 257 -12.75 -8.54 -13.29
CA ASP A 257 -11.35 -8.39 -13.66
C ASP A 257 -10.54 -9.65 -13.28
N PRO A 258 -9.90 -10.32 -14.24
CA PRO A 258 -9.17 -11.56 -13.98
C PRO A 258 -7.92 -11.35 -13.11
N ASP A 259 -7.29 -10.18 -13.13
CA ASP A 259 -6.13 -9.92 -12.27
C ASP A 259 -6.55 -9.75 -10.81
N VAL A 260 -7.71 -9.11 -10.56
CA VAL A 260 -8.31 -9.03 -9.21
C VAL A 260 -8.55 -10.43 -8.64
N ARG A 261 -9.17 -11.32 -9.42
CA ARG A 261 -9.43 -12.71 -8.98
C ARG A 261 -8.16 -13.49 -8.68
N VAL A 262 -7.12 -13.35 -9.53
CA VAL A 262 -5.83 -14.03 -9.34
C VAL A 262 -5.08 -13.52 -8.11
N LEU A 263 -5.13 -12.22 -7.84
CA LEU A 263 -4.56 -11.62 -6.64
C LEU A 263 -5.30 -12.14 -5.38
N ALA A 264 -6.64 -12.20 -5.42
CA ALA A 264 -7.45 -12.70 -4.30
C ALA A 264 -7.17 -14.20 -4.04
N THR A 265 -6.99 -14.97 -5.12
CA THR A 265 -6.59 -16.38 -5.06
C THR A 265 -5.21 -16.56 -4.44
N SER A 266 -4.32 -15.58 -4.56
CA SER A 266 -3.00 -15.62 -3.92
C SER A 266 -3.13 -15.52 -2.40
N PHE A 267 -4.04 -14.66 -1.91
CA PHE A 267 -4.38 -14.62 -0.48
C PHE A 267 -5.09 -15.90 -0.03
N LEU A 268 -6.08 -16.41 -0.78
CA LEU A 268 -6.69 -17.72 -0.49
C LEU A 268 -5.64 -18.81 -0.32
N SER A 269 -4.66 -18.87 -1.23
CA SER A 269 -3.59 -19.86 -1.19
C SER A 269 -2.71 -19.74 0.06
N SER A 270 -2.56 -18.54 0.63
CA SER A 270 -1.83 -18.35 1.88
C SER A 270 -2.51 -19.00 3.10
N LEU A 271 -3.84 -19.14 3.05
CA LEU A 271 -4.65 -19.68 4.15
C LEU A 271 -4.37 -21.15 4.40
N VAL A 272 -3.74 -21.89 3.48
CA VAL A 272 -3.35 -23.29 3.69
C VAL A 272 -2.53 -23.49 4.97
N ARG A 273 -1.75 -22.48 5.38
CA ARG A 273 -0.90 -22.54 6.59
C ARG A 273 -1.62 -22.11 7.87
N SER A 274 -2.57 -21.18 7.78
CA SER A 274 -3.22 -20.58 8.95
C SER A 274 -4.59 -21.20 9.24
N ASP A 275 -5.35 -21.53 8.20
CA ASP A 275 -6.68 -22.13 8.29
C ASP A 275 -6.93 -23.04 7.07
N ILE A 276 -6.46 -24.29 7.18
CA ILE A 276 -6.63 -25.30 6.13
C ILE A 276 -8.10 -25.58 5.82
N HIS A 277 -9.01 -25.45 6.79
CA HIS A 277 -10.43 -25.72 6.57
C HIS A 277 -11.08 -24.65 5.70
N VAL A 278 -10.81 -23.37 5.99
CA VAL A 278 -11.27 -22.25 5.16
C VAL A 278 -10.65 -22.30 3.78
N PHE A 279 -9.33 -22.56 3.71
CA PHE A 279 -8.62 -22.74 2.44
C PHE A 279 -9.30 -23.80 1.58
N THR A 280 -9.43 -25.02 2.07
CA THR A 280 -9.91 -26.15 1.28
C THR A 280 -11.34 -25.96 0.81
N LYS A 281 -12.23 -25.48 1.70
CA LYS A 281 -13.63 -25.19 1.34
C LYS A 281 -13.73 -24.19 0.19
N LYS A 282 -12.94 -23.12 0.22
CA LYS A 282 -12.99 -22.05 -0.79
C LYS A 282 -12.18 -22.39 -2.04
N ALA A 283 -11.07 -23.12 -1.92
CA ALA A 283 -10.26 -23.57 -3.04
C ALA A 283 -11.05 -24.50 -3.96
N ILE A 284 -11.89 -25.40 -3.42
CA ILE A 284 -12.79 -26.23 -4.24
C ILE A 284 -13.72 -25.36 -5.10
N ILE A 285 -14.32 -24.32 -4.51
CA ILE A 285 -15.22 -23.40 -5.24
C ILE A 285 -14.45 -22.70 -6.37
N VAL A 286 -13.25 -22.19 -6.09
CA VAL A 286 -12.40 -21.55 -7.11
C VAL A 286 -12.01 -22.50 -8.24
N LEU A 287 -11.67 -23.75 -7.93
CA LEU A 287 -11.33 -24.75 -8.95
C LEU A 287 -12.53 -25.09 -9.84
N GLN A 288 -13.75 -25.08 -9.29
CA GLN A 288 -14.99 -25.30 -10.04
C GLN A 288 -15.35 -24.16 -10.99
N MET A 289 -14.81 -22.95 -10.79
CA MET A 289 -14.97 -21.83 -11.73
C MET A 289 -14.25 -22.07 -13.06
N ASN A 290 -13.35 -23.06 -13.14
CA ASN A 290 -12.55 -23.40 -14.32
C ASN A 290 -11.71 -22.23 -14.88
N ASP A 291 -11.33 -21.27 -14.02
CA ASP A 291 -10.36 -20.23 -14.37
C ASP A 291 -8.94 -20.81 -14.27
N GLN A 292 -8.28 -20.92 -15.43
CA GLN A 292 -6.94 -21.48 -15.56
C GLN A 292 -5.91 -20.73 -14.70
N ARG A 293 -6.01 -19.39 -14.62
CA ARG A 293 -5.02 -18.57 -13.88
C ARG A 293 -5.20 -18.73 -12.38
N MET A 294 -6.44 -18.78 -11.90
CA MET A 294 -6.72 -19.03 -10.48
C MET A 294 -6.32 -20.45 -10.08
N THR A 295 -6.67 -21.45 -10.93
CA THR A 295 -6.27 -22.85 -10.72
C THR A 295 -4.75 -22.98 -10.64
N GLN A 296 -4.03 -22.38 -11.59
CA GLN A 296 -2.57 -22.36 -11.58
C GLN A 296 -2.03 -21.71 -10.30
N ARG A 297 -2.61 -20.60 -9.83
CA ARG A 297 -2.17 -19.92 -8.61
C ARG A 297 -2.26 -20.84 -7.38
N ILE A 298 -3.36 -21.58 -7.23
CA ILE A 298 -3.55 -22.55 -6.13
C ILE A 298 -2.51 -23.67 -6.23
N VAL A 299 -2.35 -24.25 -7.43
CA VAL A 299 -1.39 -25.35 -7.68
C VAL A 299 0.04 -24.93 -7.38
N ASP A 300 0.43 -23.72 -7.79
CA ASP A 300 1.78 -23.22 -7.60
C ASP A 300 2.09 -22.86 -6.15
N SER A 301 1.09 -22.31 -5.43
CA SER A 301 1.32 -21.63 -4.14
C SER A 301 0.89 -22.42 -2.90
N ALA A 302 -0.09 -23.32 -3.03
CA ALA A 302 -0.69 -24.00 -1.87
C ALA A 302 -0.60 -25.53 -1.90
N MET A 303 -0.69 -26.18 -3.07
CA MET A 303 -0.88 -27.63 -3.15
C MET A 303 0.21 -28.48 -2.48
N ARG A 304 1.46 -28.01 -2.52
CA ARG A 304 2.57 -28.68 -1.82
C ARG A 304 2.35 -28.71 -0.31
N GLU A 305 1.99 -27.56 0.25
CA GLU A 305 1.76 -27.43 1.69
C GLU A 305 0.50 -28.20 2.11
N TYR A 306 -0.56 -28.12 1.30
CA TYR A 306 -1.78 -28.87 1.51
C TYR A 306 -1.49 -30.38 1.63
N LEU A 307 -0.77 -30.96 0.67
CA LEU A 307 -0.44 -32.40 0.69
C LEU A 307 0.50 -32.80 1.82
N SER A 308 1.29 -31.86 2.37
CA SER A 308 2.09 -32.16 3.57
C SER A 308 1.24 -32.23 4.84
N LEU A 309 0.13 -31.48 4.88
CA LEU A 309 -0.79 -31.43 6.02
C LEU A 309 -1.88 -32.51 5.92
N ASP A 310 -2.36 -32.79 4.72
CA ASP A 310 -3.35 -33.84 4.41
C ASP A 310 -2.86 -34.70 3.22
N PRO A 311 -2.00 -35.70 3.47
CA PRO A 311 -1.55 -36.64 2.45
C PRO A 311 -2.65 -37.58 1.93
N LEU A 312 -3.78 -37.70 2.64
CA LEU A 312 -4.90 -38.56 2.22
C LEU A 312 -5.81 -37.86 1.21
N ASP A 313 -5.73 -36.54 1.12
CA ASP A 313 -6.60 -35.71 0.30
C ASP A 313 -8.08 -35.99 0.63
N ASP A 314 -8.44 -35.97 1.91
CA ASP A 314 -9.79 -36.35 2.38
C ASP A 314 -10.88 -35.56 1.66
N THR A 315 -10.60 -34.29 1.38
CA THR A 315 -11.51 -33.36 0.72
C THR A 315 -11.54 -33.46 -0.80
N GLY A 316 -10.61 -34.20 -1.41
CA GLY A 316 -10.52 -34.38 -2.85
C GLY A 316 -10.03 -33.15 -3.60
N LEU A 317 -9.28 -32.28 -2.93
CA LEU A 317 -8.77 -31.04 -3.50
C LEU A 317 -7.77 -31.32 -4.63
N VAL A 318 -6.92 -32.34 -4.53
CA VAL A 318 -5.97 -32.70 -5.60
C VAL A 318 -6.70 -33.23 -6.82
N HIS A 319 -7.74 -34.03 -6.60
CA HIS A 319 -8.65 -34.48 -7.67
C HIS A 319 -9.27 -33.30 -8.41
N GLN A 320 -9.89 -32.37 -7.69
CA GLN A 320 -10.50 -31.19 -8.29
C GLN A 320 -9.46 -30.34 -9.03
N ALA A 321 -8.28 -30.15 -8.44
CA ALA A 321 -7.21 -29.39 -9.07
C ALA A 321 -6.73 -30.04 -10.37
N TRP A 322 -6.63 -31.36 -10.43
CA TRP A 322 -6.28 -32.09 -11.65
C TRP A 322 -7.29 -31.84 -12.77
N MET A 323 -8.59 -31.94 -12.44
CA MET A 323 -9.67 -31.78 -13.40
C MET A 323 -9.72 -30.37 -14.00
N SER A 324 -9.50 -29.33 -13.18
CA SER A 324 -9.56 -27.93 -13.61
C SER A 324 -8.23 -27.42 -14.22
N SER A 325 -7.15 -28.18 -14.10
CA SER A 325 -5.81 -27.74 -14.52
C SER A 325 -5.56 -27.84 -16.02
N GLY A 326 -4.86 -26.84 -16.55
CA GLY A 326 -4.16 -26.92 -17.84
C GLY A 326 -2.83 -27.70 -17.76
N GLU A 327 -2.12 -27.76 -18.88
CA GLU A 327 -0.93 -28.60 -19.06
C GLU A 327 0.20 -28.28 -18.07
N SER A 328 0.46 -26.99 -17.81
CA SER A 328 1.48 -26.53 -16.87
C SER A 328 1.19 -26.97 -15.43
N SER A 329 -0.03 -26.72 -14.97
CA SER A 329 -0.49 -27.10 -13.62
C SER A 329 -0.50 -28.62 -13.44
N ARG A 330 -0.94 -29.39 -14.45
CA ARG A 330 -0.87 -30.87 -14.43
C ARG A 330 0.55 -31.39 -14.33
N SER A 331 1.49 -30.75 -15.02
CA SER A 331 2.92 -31.07 -14.90
C SER A 331 3.42 -30.84 -13.47
N ARG A 332 2.97 -29.79 -12.77
CA ARG A 332 3.36 -29.59 -11.36
C ARG A 332 2.69 -30.61 -10.44
N LEU A 333 1.39 -30.82 -10.61
CA LEU A 333 0.60 -31.78 -9.83
C LEU A 333 1.15 -33.20 -9.95
N SER A 334 1.56 -33.66 -11.13
CA SER A 334 2.11 -35.02 -11.27
C SER A 334 3.34 -35.27 -10.39
N GLY A 335 4.18 -34.24 -10.19
CA GLY A 335 5.31 -34.34 -9.26
C GLY A 335 4.87 -34.40 -7.81
N LEU A 336 3.85 -33.62 -7.44
CA LEU A 336 3.28 -33.65 -6.09
C LEU A 336 2.55 -34.97 -5.79
N ILE A 337 1.89 -35.57 -6.78
CA ILE A 337 1.17 -36.84 -6.65
C ILE A 337 2.16 -38.01 -6.49
N ILE A 338 3.31 -37.98 -7.18
CA ILE A 338 4.39 -38.95 -6.94
C ILE A 338 4.91 -38.83 -5.50
N GLN A 339 5.15 -37.60 -5.03
CA GLN A 339 5.55 -37.36 -3.63
C GLN A 339 4.47 -37.80 -2.62
N GLN A 340 3.18 -37.63 -2.95
CA GLN A 340 2.08 -38.13 -2.14
C GLN A 340 2.14 -39.66 -2.03
N HIS A 341 2.40 -40.38 -3.13
CA HIS A 341 2.50 -41.84 -3.11
C HIS A 341 3.64 -42.34 -2.21
N GLU A 342 4.78 -41.66 -2.20
CA GLU A 342 5.91 -41.98 -1.31
C GLU A 342 5.54 -41.87 0.18
N VAL A 343 4.60 -40.98 0.52
CA VAL A 343 4.15 -40.74 1.90
C VAL A 343 2.91 -41.57 2.26
N SER A 344 1.97 -41.72 1.32
CA SER A 344 0.68 -42.40 1.49
C SER A 344 0.20 -43.04 0.18
N ASN A 345 0.37 -44.36 0.08
CA ASN A 345 -0.17 -45.13 -1.04
C ASN A 345 -1.71 -45.14 -1.06
N GLU A 346 -2.34 -45.05 0.11
CA GLU A 346 -3.80 -44.98 0.23
C GLU A 346 -4.35 -43.69 -0.40
N GLY A 347 -3.77 -42.53 -0.08
CA GLY A 347 -4.16 -41.25 -0.67
C GLY A 347 -3.98 -41.23 -2.19
N PHE A 348 -2.86 -41.76 -2.68
CA PHE A 348 -2.61 -41.93 -4.11
C PHE A 348 -3.68 -42.80 -4.80
N SER A 349 -3.96 -43.98 -4.22
CA SER A 349 -4.94 -44.92 -4.75
C SER A 349 -6.34 -44.32 -4.81
N GLU A 350 -6.74 -43.60 -3.76
CA GLU A 350 -8.04 -42.95 -3.70
C GLU A 350 -8.15 -41.79 -4.70
N LEU A 351 -7.11 -40.97 -4.86
CA LEU A 351 -7.03 -39.95 -5.90
C LEU A 351 -7.22 -40.56 -7.30
N CYS A 352 -6.48 -41.62 -7.63
CA CYS A 352 -6.60 -42.32 -8.90
C CYS A 352 -8.02 -42.83 -9.15
N ARG A 353 -8.66 -43.42 -8.13
CA ARG A 353 -10.06 -43.87 -8.21
C ARG A 353 -11.02 -42.72 -8.44
N ARG A 354 -10.85 -41.59 -7.75
CA ARG A 354 -11.69 -40.40 -7.92
C ARG A 354 -11.56 -39.84 -9.34
N VAL A 355 -10.33 -39.70 -9.86
CA VAL A 355 -10.10 -39.22 -11.23
C VAL A 355 -10.72 -40.18 -12.25
N PHE A 356 -10.52 -41.49 -12.09
CA PHE A 356 -11.13 -42.50 -12.97
C PHE A 356 -12.66 -42.46 -12.98
N LYS A 357 -13.28 -42.31 -11.81
CA LYS A 357 -14.75 -42.19 -11.67
C LYS A 357 -15.28 -40.93 -12.37
N THR A 358 -14.53 -39.83 -12.34
CA THR A 358 -14.94 -38.56 -12.97
C THR A 358 -14.68 -38.54 -14.48
N SER A 359 -13.51 -38.97 -14.94
CA SER A 359 -13.16 -39.03 -16.36
C SER A 359 -12.08 -40.07 -16.65
N LYS A 360 -12.42 -41.03 -17.51
CA LYS A 360 -11.46 -42.04 -18.00
C LYS A 360 -10.31 -41.42 -18.80
N GLU A 361 -10.60 -40.35 -19.54
CA GLU A 361 -9.59 -39.62 -20.32
C GLU A 361 -8.61 -38.87 -19.39
N ALA A 362 -9.13 -38.20 -18.36
CA ALA A 362 -8.29 -37.52 -17.37
C ALA A 362 -7.44 -38.50 -16.56
N TYR A 363 -7.96 -39.72 -16.31
CA TYR A 363 -7.20 -40.78 -15.68
C TYR A 363 -6.09 -41.33 -16.58
N ALA A 364 -6.38 -41.52 -17.87
CA ALA A 364 -5.36 -41.93 -18.84
C ALA A 364 -4.23 -40.89 -18.93
N ASP A 365 -4.58 -39.60 -18.98
CA ASP A 365 -3.63 -38.49 -18.96
C ASP A 365 -2.79 -38.46 -17.67
N LEU A 366 -3.43 -38.64 -16.50
CA LEU A 366 -2.74 -38.74 -15.21
C LEU A 366 -1.72 -39.88 -15.21
N LYS A 367 -2.18 -41.07 -15.59
CA LYS A 367 -1.34 -42.27 -15.65
C LYS A 367 -0.16 -42.08 -16.59
N GLU A 368 -0.40 -41.56 -17.79
CA GLU A 368 0.66 -41.29 -18.76
C GLU A 368 1.70 -40.29 -18.21
N LYS A 369 1.26 -39.18 -17.61
CA LYS A 369 2.16 -38.15 -17.08
C LYS A 369 3.00 -38.63 -15.91
N ILE A 370 2.43 -39.45 -15.03
CA ILE A 370 3.18 -40.05 -13.92
C ILE A 370 4.18 -41.06 -14.46
N LEU A 371 3.78 -41.97 -15.34
CA LEU A 371 4.68 -43.01 -15.88
C LEU A 371 5.81 -42.44 -16.75
N ARG A 372 5.59 -41.29 -17.39
CA ARG A 372 6.66 -40.54 -18.09
C ARG A 372 7.71 -40.00 -17.13
N ARG A 373 7.37 -39.75 -15.87
CA ARG A 373 8.28 -39.24 -14.83
C ARG A 373 8.90 -40.34 -14.00
N ASP A 374 8.10 -41.33 -13.65
CA ASP A 374 8.53 -42.51 -12.90
C ASP A 374 7.85 -43.76 -13.47
N SER A 375 8.60 -44.50 -14.28
CA SER A 375 8.11 -45.72 -14.92
C SER A 375 7.98 -46.89 -13.94
N SER A 376 8.58 -46.81 -12.76
CA SER A 376 8.49 -47.87 -11.74
C SER A 376 7.08 -48.00 -11.14
N MET A 377 6.29 -46.92 -11.19
CA MET A 377 4.93 -46.86 -10.65
C MET A 377 3.87 -47.62 -11.46
N ILE A 378 4.22 -48.35 -12.51
CA ILE A 378 3.24 -49.02 -13.39
C ILE A 378 2.33 -50.01 -12.66
N GLY A 379 2.84 -50.64 -11.60
CA GLY A 379 2.10 -51.59 -10.76
C GLY A 379 1.28 -50.96 -9.64
N GLU A 380 1.49 -49.67 -9.36
CA GLU A 380 0.86 -48.97 -8.23
C GLU A 380 -0.51 -48.39 -8.58
N PHE A 381 -0.84 -48.30 -9.88
CA PHE A 381 -2.14 -47.79 -10.31
C PHE A 381 -3.26 -48.79 -9.99
N PRO A 382 -4.35 -48.34 -9.33
CA PRO A 382 -5.49 -49.22 -9.06
C PRO A 382 -6.13 -49.69 -10.38
N HIS A 383 -6.52 -50.96 -10.39
CA HIS A 383 -7.18 -51.63 -11.51
C HIS A 383 -8.60 -51.11 -11.77
#